data_AF-A0A6M1RYM3-F1
#
_entry.id   AF-A0A6M1RYM3-F1
#
_cell.length_a   1.000
_cell.length_b   1.000
_cell.length_c   1.000
_cell.angle_alpha   90.00
_cell.angle_beta   90.00
_cell.angle_gamma   90.00
#
_symmetry.space_group_name_H-M   'P 1'
#
loop_
_entity.id
_entity.type
_entity.pdbx_description
1 polymer ?
#
loop_
_entity_poly.entity_id
_entity_poly.type
_entity_poly.pdbx_seq_one_letter_code
_entity_poly.pdbx_strand_id
1 'polypeptide(L)'
;MRLGCWIGIVWCAAASFAGRAAEVTGSAGPEGASVLEQWVRTRQMISKVRSDWVAEREALEQTRALWEGELRTLEAAMSQVHTQSTVVVQERLQVEREKERLEKALEVLKGRLPELEGRVRRLAAGFPEPLKKTVQPLLDRLEGDGEVRGRSAWMRLQTLVTLLNEVEKFQSAVTVHPELRPGPDGKAVRVTVLYLGLGQAWFVDEGGRLAGRGVPGPDGWRWVEDSALAGRIRDAVEVYEGRQAARFVVLPVEVR
;
A
#
# COMPACT_ATOMS: atom_id res chain seq x y z
N MET A 1 -43.69 12.44 24.46
CA MET A 1 -45.09 12.13 24.84
C MET A 1 -45.10 11.58 26.25
N ARG A 2 -45.97 12.15 27.11
CA ARG A 2 -46.40 11.76 28.47
C ARG A 2 -45.34 11.84 29.58
N LEU A 3 -45.39 12.81 30.51
CA LEU A 3 -46.40 13.20 31.54
C LEU A 3 -46.38 12.33 32.81
N GLY A 4 -46.26 13.02 33.94
CA GLY A 4 -46.45 12.57 35.33
C GLY A 4 -45.37 13.22 36.21
N CYS A 5 -45.43 14.48 36.64
CA CYS A 5 -46.42 15.17 37.49
C CYS A 5 -46.70 14.43 38.80
N TRP A 6 -46.36 15.07 39.93
CA TRP A 6 -47.04 15.17 41.24
C TRP A 6 -46.15 16.15 42.06
N ILE A 7 -46.54 17.42 42.29
CA ILE A 7 -47.39 17.90 43.40
C ILE A 7 -46.91 17.31 44.73
N GLY A 8 -46.54 18.03 45.78
CA GLY A 8 -46.73 19.42 46.16
C GLY A 8 -46.67 19.46 47.70
N ILE A 9 -46.01 20.49 48.25
CA ILE A 9 -46.27 21.14 49.54
C ILE A 9 -46.40 20.24 50.80
N VAL A 10 -45.39 20.28 51.68
CA VAL A 10 -45.54 20.28 53.16
C VAL A 10 -44.38 21.13 53.73
N TRP A 11 -44.58 22.40 54.08
CA TRP A 11 -45.02 22.90 55.39
C TRP A 11 -44.04 22.59 56.54
N CYS A 12 -43.23 23.59 56.93
CA CYS A 12 -42.78 23.70 58.31
C CYS A 12 -42.70 25.18 58.70
N ALA A 13 -43.65 25.52 59.57
CA ALA A 13 -43.93 26.79 60.19
C ALA A 13 -42.70 27.51 60.76
N ALA A 14 -42.45 28.74 60.32
CA ALA A 14 -41.87 29.75 61.20
C ALA A 14 -43.01 30.31 62.05
N ALA A 15 -43.34 29.60 63.13
CA ALA A 15 -44.25 30.10 64.14
C ALA A 15 -43.66 31.39 64.73
N SER A 16 -44.41 32.48 64.62
CA SER A 16 -44.21 33.67 65.42
C SER A 16 -44.35 33.30 66.90
N PHE A 17 -43.23 33.04 67.57
CA PHE A 17 -43.21 32.92 69.02
C PHE A 17 -43.03 34.32 69.61
N ALA A 18 -44.15 35.00 69.81
CA ALA A 18 -44.25 36.05 70.80
C ALA A 18 -44.15 35.39 72.19
N GLY A 19 -42.92 35.10 72.61
CA GLY A 19 -42.58 34.62 73.94
C GLY A 19 -42.15 35.79 74.81
N ARG A 20 -43.04 36.16 75.75
CA ARG A 20 -42.85 37.06 76.90
C ARG A 20 -41.39 37.38 77.22
N ALA A 21 -41.05 38.67 77.22
CA ALA A 21 -39.96 39.19 78.04
C ALA A 21 -40.32 38.92 79.51
N ALA A 22 -39.89 37.78 80.03
CA ALA A 22 -39.75 37.60 81.47
C ALA A 22 -38.56 38.48 81.88
N GLU A 23 -38.85 39.56 82.59
CA GLU A 23 -37.87 40.31 83.35
C GLU A 23 -37.14 39.34 84.28
N VAL A 24 -35.92 38.96 83.90
CA VAL A 24 -34.93 38.48 84.86
C VAL A 24 -34.19 39.73 85.33
N THR A 25 -34.77 40.40 86.32
CA THR A 25 -34.06 41.34 87.18
C THR A 25 -33.14 40.54 88.12
N GLY A 26 -32.03 40.09 87.56
CA GLY A 26 -30.85 39.69 88.33
C GLY A 26 -29.76 40.71 88.03
N SER A 27 -29.49 41.61 88.97
CA SER A 27 -28.35 42.53 88.88
C SER A 27 -27.05 41.73 88.87
N ALA A 28 -26.53 41.45 87.67
CA ALA A 28 -25.17 40.98 87.52
C ALA A 28 -24.23 42.11 87.92
N GLY A 29 -23.45 41.92 88.98
CA GLY A 29 -22.28 42.77 89.23
C GLY A 29 -21.34 42.72 88.01
N PRO A 30 -20.49 43.75 87.81
CA PRO A 30 -19.62 43.89 86.64
C PRO A 30 -18.73 42.67 86.34
N GLU A 31 -18.47 41.82 87.34
CA GLU A 31 -17.69 40.57 87.21
C GLU A 31 -18.45 39.40 86.56
N GLY A 32 -19.77 39.30 86.71
CA GLY A 32 -20.56 38.21 86.10
C GLY A 32 -20.75 38.41 84.60
N ALA A 33 -20.85 39.66 84.15
CA ALA A 33 -20.94 40.03 82.74
C ALA A 33 -19.62 39.74 81.99
N SER A 34 -18.46 39.93 82.63
CA SER A 34 -17.15 39.73 82.00
C SER A 34 -16.78 38.24 81.83
N VAL A 35 -17.16 37.38 82.79
CA VAL A 35 -16.99 35.92 82.66
C VAL A 35 -17.88 35.37 81.54
N LEU A 36 -19.11 35.87 81.41
CA LEU A 36 -20.01 35.50 80.31
C LEU A 36 -19.43 35.92 78.94
N GLU A 37 -18.87 37.14 78.86
CA GLU A 37 -18.19 37.65 77.66
C GLU A 37 -16.98 36.80 77.26
N GLN A 38 -16.14 36.40 78.23
CA GLN A 38 -14.99 35.52 78.00
C GLN A 38 -15.42 34.12 77.55
N TRP A 39 -16.49 33.57 78.12
CA TRP A 39 -17.03 32.27 77.71
C TRP A 39 -17.58 32.32 76.28
N VAL A 40 -18.33 33.37 75.93
CA VAL A 40 -18.84 33.59 74.57
C VAL A 40 -17.68 33.75 73.58
N ARG A 41 -16.66 34.55 73.91
CA ARG A 41 -15.46 34.71 73.08
C ARG A 41 -14.70 33.40 72.87
N THR A 42 -14.54 32.60 73.92
CA THR A 42 -13.87 31.29 73.84
C THR A 42 -14.67 30.34 72.96
N ARG A 43 -16.00 30.32 73.09
CA ARG A 43 -16.89 29.49 72.28
C ARG A 43 -16.89 29.92 70.81
N GLN A 44 -16.84 31.22 70.53
CA GLN A 44 -16.67 31.77 69.18
C GLN A 44 -15.31 31.39 68.59
N MET A 45 -14.23 31.47 69.37
CA MET A 45 -12.89 31.08 68.93
C MET A 45 -12.80 29.58 68.62
N ILE A 46 -13.35 28.72 69.48
CA ILE A 46 -13.44 27.27 69.23
C ILE A 46 -14.25 26.98 67.96
N SER A 47 -15.38 27.67 67.78
CA SER A 47 -16.20 27.52 66.58
C SER A 47 -15.45 27.92 65.31
N LYS A 48 -14.66 29.02 65.38
CA LYS A 48 -13.84 29.49 64.26
C LYS A 48 -12.73 28.50 63.92
N VAL A 49 -11.92 28.08 64.91
CA VAL A 49 -10.85 27.10 64.71
C VAL A 49 -11.39 25.77 64.17
N ARG A 50 -12.55 25.31 64.65
CA ARG A 50 -13.19 24.10 64.13
C ARG A 50 -13.64 24.26 62.68
N SER A 51 -14.20 25.42 62.32
CA SER A 51 -14.60 25.73 60.94
C SER A 51 -13.38 25.80 60.02
N ASP A 52 -12.35 26.51 60.43
CA ASP A 52 -11.10 26.67 59.67
C ASP A 52 -10.41 25.31 59.49
N TRP A 53 -10.37 24.48 60.53
CA TRP A 53 -9.82 23.12 60.45
C TRP A 53 -10.59 22.22 59.47
N VAL A 54 -11.93 22.28 59.48
CA VAL A 54 -12.75 21.52 58.52
C VAL A 54 -12.49 21.99 57.10
N ALA A 55 -12.41 23.31 56.88
CA ALA A 55 -12.13 23.89 55.57
C ALA A 55 -10.71 23.55 55.08
N GLU A 56 -9.69 23.64 55.93
CA GLU A 56 -8.31 23.26 55.61
C GLU A 56 -8.19 21.77 55.32
N ARG A 57 -8.83 20.91 56.13
CA ARG A 57 -8.85 19.47 55.89
C ARG A 57 -9.49 19.15 54.54
N GLU A 58 -10.63 19.77 54.23
CA GLU A 58 -11.32 19.58 52.95
C GLU A 58 -10.46 20.07 51.78
N ALA A 59 -9.81 21.23 51.90
CA ALA A 59 -8.89 21.74 50.88
C ALA A 59 -7.69 20.80 50.65
N LEU A 60 -7.11 20.24 51.73
CA LEU A 60 -6.03 19.26 51.66
C LEU A 60 -6.49 17.93 51.05
N GLU A 61 -7.70 17.47 51.38
CA GLU A 61 -8.30 16.26 50.80
C GLU A 61 -8.58 16.44 49.29
N GLN A 62 -9.12 17.59 48.88
CA GLN A 62 -9.32 17.93 47.46
C GLN A 62 -8.00 18.01 46.70
N THR A 63 -6.98 18.64 47.30
CA THR A 63 -5.64 18.72 46.72
C THR A 63 -5.02 17.34 46.58
N ARG A 64 -5.11 16.50 47.63
CA ARG A 64 -4.65 15.11 47.58
C ARG A 64 -5.35 14.31 46.49
N ALA A 65 -6.67 14.44 46.36
CA ALA A 65 -7.43 13.75 45.31
C ALA A 65 -6.99 14.18 43.90
N LEU A 66 -6.70 15.48 43.71
CA LEU A 66 -6.15 16.00 42.46
C LEU A 66 -4.78 15.37 42.15
N TRP A 67 -3.84 15.38 43.10
CA TRP A 67 -2.50 14.79 42.93
C TRP A 67 -2.56 13.28 42.69
N GLU A 68 -3.45 12.55 43.36
CA GLU A 68 -3.66 11.12 43.10
C GLU A 68 -4.21 10.89 41.69
N GLY A 69 -5.09 11.76 41.18
CA GLY A 69 -5.58 11.72 39.81
C GLY A 69 -4.47 12.01 38.79
N GLU A 70 -3.63 12.99 39.06
CA GLU A 70 -2.50 13.35 38.20
C GLU A 70 -1.43 12.26 38.18
N LEU A 71 -1.12 11.64 39.33
CA LEU A 71 -0.22 10.50 39.42
C LEU A 71 -0.72 9.32 38.60
N ARG A 72 -2.00 8.95 38.71
CA ARG A 72 -2.60 7.88 37.88
C ARG A 72 -2.53 8.19 36.39
N THR A 73 -2.74 9.46 36.02
CA THR A 73 -2.66 9.91 34.63
C THR A 73 -1.23 9.79 34.09
N LEU A 74 -0.24 10.19 34.88
CA LEU A 74 1.18 10.06 34.54
C LEU A 74 1.63 8.59 34.45
N GLU A 75 1.19 7.73 35.37
CA GLU A 75 1.46 6.28 35.33
C GLU A 75 0.87 5.63 34.08
N ALA A 76 -0.38 5.97 33.74
CA ALA A 76 -1.02 5.51 32.51
C ALA A 76 -0.24 5.97 31.28
N ALA A 77 0.16 7.24 31.22
CA ALA A 77 0.97 7.79 30.13
C ALA A 77 2.34 7.08 30.02
N MET A 78 3.03 6.82 31.13
CA MET A 78 4.30 6.09 31.14
C MET A 78 4.13 4.65 30.61
N SER A 79 3.09 3.95 31.05
CA SER A 79 2.81 2.58 30.60
C SER A 79 2.52 2.51 29.09
N GLN A 80 1.79 3.51 28.57
CA GLN A 80 1.48 3.64 27.16
C GLN A 80 2.74 3.90 26.34
N VAL A 81 3.59 4.84 26.77
CA VAL A 81 4.87 5.14 26.10
C VAL A 81 5.79 3.93 26.11
N HIS A 82 5.86 3.18 27.22
CA HIS A 82 6.69 1.97 27.30
C HIS A 82 6.20 0.85 26.36
N THR A 83 4.89 0.65 26.29
CA THR A 83 4.27 -0.34 25.39
C THR A 83 4.51 0.05 23.93
N GLN A 84 4.27 1.32 23.58
CA GLN A 84 4.54 1.84 22.24
C GLN A 84 6.03 1.72 21.85
N SER A 85 6.94 2.04 22.77
CA SER A 85 8.39 1.87 22.56
C SER A 85 8.75 0.41 22.26
N THR A 86 8.18 -0.53 23.01
CA THR A 86 8.41 -1.97 22.80
C THR A 86 7.90 -2.43 21.44
N VAL A 87 6.69 -2.01 21.03
CA VAL A 87 6.13 -2.32 19.71
C VAL A 87 7.01 -1.78 18.59
N VAL A 88 7.44 -0.52 18.67
CA VAL A 88 8.33 0.10 17.67
C VAL A 88 9.67 -0.64 17.57
N VAL A 89 10.24 -1.09 18.70
CA VAL A 89 11.46 -1.90 18.68
C VAL A 89 11.24 -3.23 17.96
N GLN A 90 10.11 -3.91 18.22
CA GLN A 90 9.78 -5.16 17.54
C GLN A 90 9.57 -4.96 16.04
N GLU A 91 8.82 -3.94 15.63
CA GLU A 91 8.61 -3.59 14.22
C GLU A 91 9.94 -3.27 13.52
N ARG A 92 10.83 -2.49 14.17
CA ARG A 92 12.17 -2.22 13.64
C ARG A 92 12.98 -3.50 13.44
N LEU A 93 12.96 -4.41 14.42
CA LEU A 93 13.65 -5.70 14.30
C LEU A 93 13.07 -6.56 13.18
N GLN A 94 11.75 -6.54 12.96
CA GLN A 94 11.11 -7.25 11.86
C GLN A 94 11.54 -6.68 10.51
N VAL A 95 11.44 -5.36 10.33
CA VAL A 95 11.84 -4.68 9.09
C VAL A 95 13.33 -4.88 8.79
N GLU A 96 14.21 -4.85 9.79
CA GLU A 96 15.64 -5.08 9.58
C GLU A 96 15.92 -6.52 9.12
N ARG A 97 15.23 -7.53 9.70
CA ARG A 97 15.33 -8.93 9.23
C ARG A 97 14.82 -9.09 7.81
N GLU A 98 13.71 -8.45 7.45
CA GLU A 98 13.16 -8.48 6.09
C GLU A 98 14.13 -7.83 5.09
N LYS A 99 14.68 -6.67 5.45
CA LYS A 99 15.71 -5.98 4.67
C LYS A 99 16.94 -6.86 4.45
N GLU A 100 17.50 -7.45 5.51
CA GLU A 100 18.64 -8.37 5.39
C GLU A 100 18.33 -9.57 4.47
N ARG A 101 17.11 -10.13 4.57
CA ARG A 101 16.67 -11.23 3.70
C ARG A 101 16.60 -10.79 2.24
N LEU A 102 16.04 -9.61 1.96
CA LEU A 102 15.94 -9.06 0.61
C LEU A 102 17.32 -8.71 0.02
N GLU A 103 18.22 -8.14 0.84
CA GLU A 103 19.60 -7.85 0.44
C GLU A 103 20.35 -9.14 0.06
N LYS A 104 20.25 -10.19 0.88
CA LYS A 104 20.85 -11.51 0.56
C LYS A 104 20.29 -12.09 -0.73
N ALA A 105 18.97 -12.02 -0.94
CA ALA A 105 18.34 -12.51 -2.17
C ALA A 105 18.80 -11.69 -3.40
N LEU A 106 18.94 -10.38 -3.25
CA LEU A 106 19.43 -9.50 -4.29
C LEU A 106 20.88 -9.85 -4.65
N GLU A 107 21.76 -10.08 -3.68
CA GLU A 107 23.16 -10.47 -3.95
C GLU A 107 23.27 -11.79 -4.74
N VAL A 108 22.46 -12.79 -4.39
CA VAL A 108 22.39 -14.05 -5.18
C VAL A 108 21.97 -13.77 -6.61
N LEU A 109 20.96 -12.91 -6.81
CA LEU A 109 20.46 -12.56 -8.13
C LEU A 109 21.47 -11.72 -8.93
N LYS A 110 22.19 -10.79 -8.29
CA LYS A 110 23.30 -10.04 -8.89
C LYS A 110 24.38 -10.97 -9.42
N GLY A 111 24.72 -12.02 -8.66
CA GLY A 111 25.69 -13.03 -9.08
C GLY A 111 25.24 -13.83 -10.32
N ARG A 112 23.93 -14.08 -10.47
CA ARG A 112 23.35 -14.82 -11.60
C ARG A 112 23.00 -13.96 -12.81
N LEU A 113 22.95 -12.64 -12.63
CA LEU A 113 22.52 -11.70 -13.65
C LEU A 113 23.31 -11.82 -14.97
N PRO A 114 24.65 -11.94 -14.97
CA PRO A 114 25.41 -12.09 -16.23
C PRO A 114 25.06 -13.37 -17.00
N GLU A 115 24.77 -14.46 -16.29
CA GLU A 115 24.37 -15.73 -16.91
C GLU A 115 22.99 -15.61 -17.57
N LEU A 116 22.04 -14.97 -16.88
CA LEU A 116 20.70 -14.72 -17.42
C LEU A 116 20.74 -13.81 -18.64
N GLU A 117 21.52 -12.72 -18.60
CA GLU A 117 21.73 -11.84 -19.74
C GLU A 117 22.34 -12.60 -20.93
N GLY A 118 23.35 -13.43 -20.67
CA GLY A 118 23.96 -14.27 -21.72
C GLY A 118 23.00 -15.29 -22.33
N ARG A 119 22.05 -15.82 -21.55
CA ARG A 119 20.98 -16.69 -22.07
C ARG A 119 19.98 -15.93 -22.92
N VAL A 120 19.51 -14.76 -22.46
CA VAL A 120 18.58 -13.92 -23.20
C VAL A 120 19.19 -13.45 -24.52
N ARG A 121 20.47 -13.05 -24.54
CA ARG A 121 21.17 -12.65 -25.76
C ARG A 121 21.22 -13.78 -26.80
N ARG A 122 21.48 -15.01 -26.37
CA ARG A 122 21.46 -16.18 -27.26
C ARG A 122 20.07 -16.42 -27.87
N LEU A 123 19.01 -16.21 -27.08
CA LEU A 123 17.64 -16.35 -27.56
C LEU A 123 17.22 -15.20 -28.48
N ALA A 124 17.77 -14.00 -28.26
CA ALA A 124 17.44 -12.81 -29.06
C ALA A 124 17.76 -12.97 -30.55
N ALA A 125 18.75 -13.80 -30.91
CA ALA A 125 19.05 -14.13 -32.30
C ALA A 125 17.85 -14.76 -33.03
N GLY A 126 17.05 -15.58 -32.34
CA GLY A 126 15.87 -16.27 -32.86
C GLY A 126 14.59 -15.44 -32.84
N PHE A 127 14.61 -14.20 -32.31
CA PHE A 127 13.39 -13.40 -32.25
C PHE A 127 12.90 -12.99 -33.65
N PRO A 128 11.59 -12.97 -33.88
CA PRO A 128 11.01 -12.44 -35.11
C PRO A 128 11.24 -10.94 -35.22
N GLU A 129 11.23 -10.43 -36.45
CA GLU A 129 11.60 -9.04 -36.77
C GLU A 129 10.77 -7.98 -35.99
N PRO A 130 9.44 -8.13 -35.83
CA PRO A 130 8.64 -7.17 -35.05
C PRO A 130 9.05 -7.14 -33.58
N LEU A 131 9.36 -8.31 -33.01
CA LEU A 131 9.80 -8.41 -31.61
C LEU A 131 11.20 -7.82 -31.45
N LYS A 132 12.14 -8.15 -32.35
CA LYS A 132 13.50 -7.59 -32.36
C LYS A 132 13.48 -6.08 -32.31
N LYS A 133 12.72 -5.42 -33.18
CA LYS A 133 12.60 -3.94 -33.18
C LYS A 133 12.10 -3.37 -31.86
N THR A 134 11.17 -4.06 -31.21
CA THR A 134 10.60 -3.63 -29.93
C THR A 134 11.59 -3.80 -28.77
N VAL A 135 12.33 -4.91 -28.73
CA VAL A 135 13.24 -5.23 -27.63
C VAL A 135 14.67 -4.75 -27.84
N GLN A 136 15.06 -4.35 -29.05
CA GLN A 136 16.41 -3.86 -29.36
C GLN A 136 16.87 -2.75 -28.40
N PRO A 137 16.07 -1.70 -28.10
CA PRO A 137 16.49 -0.68 -27.14
C PRO A 137 16.71 -1.23 -25.73
N LEU A 138 16.02 -2.31 -25.34
CA LEU A 138 16.21 -2.97 -24.05
C LEU A 138 17.49 -3.82 -24.07
N LEU A 139 17.80 -4.48 -25.18
CA LEU A 139 19.04 -5.22 -25.39
C LEU A 139 20.24 -4.27 -25.38
N ASP A 140 20.17 -3.14 -26.10
CA ASP A 140 21.22 -2.12 -26.12
C ASP A 140 21.47 -1.54 -24.72
N ARG A 141 20.38 -1.36 -23.93
CA ARG A 141 20.49 -0.98 -22.52
C ARG A 141 21.19 -2.05 -21.68
N LEU A 142 21.10 -3.33 -22.01
CA LEU A 142 21.88 -4.37 -21.33
C LEU A 142 23.34 -4.40 -21.81
N GLU A 143 23.60 -4.00 -23.06
CA GLU A 143 24.91 -4.10 -23.72
C GLU A 143 25.85 -2.92 -23.49
N GLY A 144 25.35 -1.71 -23.21
CA GLY A 144 26.19 -0.52 -23.02
C GLY A 144 27.46 -0.77 -22.21
N ASP A 145 28.60 -0.66 -22.89
CA ASP A 145 29.94 -1.08 -22.48
C ASP A 145 30.37 -0.60 -21.07
N GLY A 146 30.92 -1.55 -20.31
CA GLY A 146 32.34 -1.53 -19.92
C GLY A 146 32.85 -0.57 -18.84
N GLU A 147 32.32 0.65 -18.66
CA GLU A 147 32.94 1.65 -17.77
C GLU A 147 31.94 2.38 -16.85
N VAL A 148 30.63 2.31 -17.12
CA VAL A 148 29.63 2.75 -16.14
C VAL A 148 29.40 1.63 -15.12
N ARG A 149 30.39 1.42 -14.25
CA ARG A 149 30.30 0.68 -12.97
C ARG A 149 29.26 1.27 -11.98
N GLY A 150 28.32 2.08 -12.48
CA GLY A 150 27.27 2.77 -11.74
C GLY A 150 25.84 2.42 -12.15
N ARG A 151 25.59 1.51 -13.11
CA ARG A 151 24.23 1.02 -13.34
C ARG A 151 23.88 0.01 -12.26
N SER A 152 22.92 0.37 -11.39
CA SER A 152 22.48 -0.49 -10.30
C SER A 152 22.04 -1.83 -10.87
N ALA A 153 22.47 -2.94 -10.24
CA ALA A 153 22.05 -4.27 -10.70
C ALA A 153 20.52 -4.43 -10.70
N TRP A 154 19.83 -3.65 -9.88
CA TRP A 154 18.38 -3.47 -9.91
C TRP A 154 17.86 -2.98 -11.26
N MET A 155 18.47 -1.96 -11.86
CA MET A 155 18.05 -1.42 -13.17
C MET A 155 18.22 -2.45 -14.30
N ARG A 156 19.30 -3.22 -14.27
CA ARG A 156 19.54 -4.32 -15.22
C ARG A 156 18.52 -5.44 -15.05
N LEU A 157 18.24 -5.83 -13.81
CA LEU A 157 17.18 -6.80 -13.50
C LEU A 157 15.81 -6.33 -13.99
N GLN A 158 15.44 -5.08 -13.73
CA GLN A 158 14.19 -4.50 -14.21
C GLN A 158 14.11 -4.51 -15.74
N THR A 159 15.22 -4.19 -16.41
CA THR A 159 15.31 -4.24 -17.88
C THR A 159 15.10 -5.66 -18.40
N LEU A 160 15.72 -6.67 -17.78
CA LEU A 160 15.50 -8.08 -18.12
C LEU A 160 14.06 -8.52 -17.92
N VAL A 161 13.45 -8.19 -16.77
CA VAL A 161 12.04 -8.54 -16.50
C VAL A 161 11.12 -7.88 -17.52
N THR A 162 11.39 -6.62 -17.88
CA THR A 162 10.63 -5.90 -18.90
C THR A 162 10.79 -6.56 -20.27
N LEU A 163 12.01 -6.94 -20.64
CA LEU A 163 12.27 -7.66 -21.90
C LEU A 163 11.54 -8.99 -21.94
N LEU A 164 11.64 -9.81 -20.88
CA LEU A 164 10.94 -11.10 -20.80
C LEU A 164 9.42 -10.92 -20.87
N ASN A 165 8.88 -9.86 -20.29
CA ASN A 165 7.47 -9.54 -20.38
C ASN A 165 7.03 -9.18 -21.80
N GLU A 166 7.85 -8.45 -22.58
CA GLU A 166 7.56 -8.20 -24.00
C GLU A 166 7.64 -9.47 -24.84
N VAL A 167 8.60 -10.36 -24.53
CA VAL A 167 8.69 -11.68 -25.17
C VAL A 167 7.45 -12.52 -24.87
N GLU A 168 7.00 -12.56 -23.61
CA GLU A 168 5.80 -13.29 -23.19
C GLU A 168 4.54 -12.75 -23.84
N LYS A 169 4.37 -11.42 -23.89
CA LYS A 169 3.25 -10.79 -24.60
C LYS A 169 3.21 -11.22 -26.06
N PHE A 170 4.36 -11.19 -26.75
CA PHE A 170 4.43 -11.63 -28.15
C PHE A 170 4.12 -13.12 -28.28
N GLN A 171 4.65 -13.96 -27.40
CA GLN A 171 4.42 -15.41 -27.40
C GLN A 171 2.94 -15.77 -27.15
N SER A 172 2.26 -15.03 -26.28
CA SER A 172 0.86 -15.28 -25.91
C SER A 172 -0.16 -14.84 -26.95
N ALA A 173 0.27 -14.12 -28.00
CA ALA A 173 -0.61 -13.50 -28.97
C ALA A 173 -0.32 -13.97 -30.40
N VAL A 174 -1.36 -13.89 -31.23
CA VAL A 174 -1.21 -13.91 -32.69
C VAL A 174 -1.01 -12.47 -33.15
N THR A 175 0.05 -12.20 -33.92
CA THR A 175 0.34 -10.84 -34.39
C THR A 175 0.47 -10.80 -35.91
N VAL A 176 -0.01 -9.72 -36.51
CA VAL A 176 0.07 -9.49 -37.96
C VAL A 176 0.94 -8.27 -38.22
N HIS A 177 1.98 -8.43 -39.04
CA HIS A 177 2.90 -7.36 -39.38
C HIS A 177 3.24 -7.35 -40.87
N PRO A 178 3.23 -6.18 -41.52
CA PRO A 178 3.74 -6.05 -42.87
C PRO A 178 5.27 -6.08 -42.87
N GLU A 179 5.85 -6.89 -43.75
CA GLU A 179 7.29 -7.03 -43.93
C GLU A 179 7.68 -6.94 -45.41
N LEU A 180 8.91 -6.52 -45.68
CA LEU A 180 9.48 -6.54 -47.02
C LEU A 180 10.29 -7.81 -47.19
N ARG A 181 9.99 -8.59 -48.23
CA ARG A 181 10.72 -9.81 -48.57
C ARG A 181 11.22 -9.79 -50.00
N PRO A 182 12.38 -10.39 -50.30
CA PRO A 182 12.78 -10.61 -51.68
C PRO A 182 11.76 -11.52 -52.35
N GLY A 183 11.17 -11.05 -53.45
CA GLY A 183 10.30 -11.86 -54.29
C GLY A 183 11.12 -12.73 -55.26
N PRO A 184 10.45 -13.55 -56.09
CA PRO A 184 11.09 -14.45 -57.06
C PRO A 184 12.05 -13.75 -58.03
N ASP A 185 11.75 -12.48 -58.36
CA ASP A 185 12.53 -11.64 -59.28
C ASP A 185 13.66 -10.85 -58.57
N GLY A 186 13.92 -11.12 -57.28
CA GLY A 186 14.91 -10.40 -56.46
C GLY A 186 14.47 -8.99 -56.01
N LYS A 187 13.31 -8.51 -56.45
CA LYS A 187 12.72 -7.23 -56.00
C LYS A 187 12.04 -7.39 -54.64
N ALA A 188 12.11 -6.37 -53.80
CA ALA A 188 11.40 -6.36 -52.53
C ALA A 188 9.88 -6.31 -52.76
N VAL A 189 9.17 -7.32 -52.29
CA VAL A 189 7.71 -7.44 -52.28
C VAL A 189 7.22 -7.24 -50.86
N ARG A 190 6.18 -6.43 -50.69
CA ARG A 190 5.48 -6.30 -49.42
C ARG A 190 4.63 -7.55 -49.18
N VAL A 191 4.92 -8.23 -48.08
CA VAL A 191 4.13 -9.37 -47.60
C VAL A 191 3.51 -9.02 -46.26
N THR A 192 2.41 -9.68 -45.95
CA THR A 192 1.82 -9.66 -44.62
C THR A 192 2.20 -10.95 -43.92
N VAL A 193 2.80 -10.84 -42.72
CA VAL A 193 3.25 -11.96 -41.91
C VAL A 193 2.36 -12.10 -40.69
N LEU A 194 1.78 -13.29 -40.52
CA LEU A 194 1.02 -13.72 -39.36
C LEU A 194 1.94 -14.56 -38.46
N TYR A 195 2.28 -14.06 -37.29
CA TYR A 195 3.05 -14.77 -36.28
C TYR A 195 2.12 -15.43 -35.26
N LEU A 196 2.36 -16.70 -34.99
CA LEU A 196 1.80 -17.43 -33.86
C LEU A 196 2.88 -17.54 -32.79
N GLY A 197 2.95 -16.51 -31.95
CA GLY A 197 4.04 -16.34 -30.99
C GLY A 197 5.41 -16.49 -31.63
N LEU A 198 6.29 -17.21 -30.95
CA LEU A 198 7.67 -17.49 -31.36
C LEU A 198 7.83 -18.85 -32.04
N GLY A 199 6.75 -19.65 -32.12
CA GLY A 199 6.82 -21.02 -32.61
C GLY A 199 6.73 -21.12 -34.13
N GLN A 200 5.87 -20.30 -34.75
CA GLN A 200 5.67 -20.37 -36.19
C GLN A 200 5.08 -19.07 -36.74
N ALA A 201 5.27 -18.87 -38.04
CA ALA A 201 4.71 -17.76 -38.79
C ALA A 201 4.27 -18.20 -40.18
N TRP A 202 3.40 -17.42 -40.81
CA TRP A 202 3.00 -17.56 -42.20
C TRP A 202 3.05 -16.22 -42.88
N PHE A 203 3.38 -16.19 -44.17
CA PHE A 203 3.39 -14.95 -44.93
C PHE A 203 2.61 -15.11 -46.23
N VAL A 204 2.07 -14.00 -46.73
CA VAL A 204 1.37 -13.91 -48.01
C VAL A 204 1.52 -12.52 -48.60
N ASP A 205 1.72 -12.42 -49.92
CA ASP A 205 1.67 -11.15 -50.67
C ASP A 205 0.23 -10.77 -51.03
N GLU A 206 0.02 -9.50 -51.37
CA GLU A 206 -1.29 -9.01 -51.81
C GLU A 206 -1.83 -9.80 -53.02
N GLY A 207 -0.96 -10.27 -53.91
CA GLY A 207 -1.32 -11.02 -55.11
C GLY A 207 -1.57 -12.52 -54.90
N GLY A 208 -1.19 -13.09 -53.75
CA GLY A 208 -1.22 -14.55 -53.51
C GLY A 208 -0.20 -15.35 -54.33
N ARG A 209 0.78 -14.68 -54.93
CA ARG A 209 1.85 -15.31 -55.72
C ARG A 209 3.00 -15.78 -54.84
N LEU A 210 3.20 -15.12 -53.70
CA LEU A 210 4.28 -15.38 -52.76
C LEU A 210 3.66 -15.66 -51.40
N ALA A 211 3.68 -16.91 -50.98
CA ALA A 211 3.22 -17.32 -49.66
C ALA A 211 4.11 -18.44 -49.11
N GLY A 212 4.03 -18.65 -47.81
CA GLY A 212 4.78 -19.72 -47.18
C GLY A 212 4.72 -19.66 -45.67
N ARG A 213 5.61 -20.42 -45.05
CA ARG A 213 5.71 -20.58 -43.60
C ARG A 213 7.11 -20.28 -43.10
N GLY A 214 7.20 -19.81 -41.86
CA GLY A 214 8.41 -19.49 -41.15
C GLY A 214 8.49 -20.25 -39.85
N VAL A 215 9.67 -20.77 -39.52
CA VAL A 215 9.97 -21.37 -38.22
C VAL A 215 11.24 -20.75 -37.65
N PRO A 216 11.33 -20.58 -36.32
CA PRO A 216 12.55 -20.10 -35.69
C PRO A 216 13.72 -21.09 -35.96
N GLY A 217 14.91 -20.54 -36.17
CA GLY A 217 16.15 -21.26 -36.35
C GLY A 217 17.29 -20.63 -35.53
N PRO A 218 18.45 -21.29 -35.45
CA PRO A 218 19.59 -20.83 -34.64
C PRO A 218 20.10 -19.44 -35.05
N ASP A 219 20.08 -19.14 -36.35
CA ASP A 219 20.55 -17.86 -36.92
C ASP A 219 19.40 -16.95 -37.38
N GLY A 220 18.19 -17.19 -36.86
CA GLY A 220 16.97 -16.47 -37.22
C GLY A 220 15.93 -17.34 -37.91
N TRP A 221 14.88 -16.69 -38.40
CA TRP A 221 13.72 -17.38 -38.96
C TRP A 221 14.04 -17.99 -40.32
N ARG A 222 13.77 -19.30 -40.46
CA ARG A 222 13.85 -20.01 -41.73
C ARG A 222 12.49 -20.03 -42.38
N TRP A 223 12.47 -19.67 -43.65
CA TRP A 223 11.25 -19.53 -44.41
C TRP A 223 11.22 -20.52 -45.56
N VAL A 224 10.07 -21.15 -45.74
CA VAL A 224 9.81 -22.11 -46.81
C VAL A 224 8.62 -21.58 -47.59
N GLU A 225 8.84 -21.34 -48.87
CA GLU A 225 7.79 -20.92 -49.80
C GLU A 225 6.84 -22.10 -50.07
N ASP A 226 5.55 -21.79 -50.00
CA ASP A 226 4.44 -22.69 -50.30
C ASP A 226 3.25 -21.85 -50.75
N SER A 227 3.19 -21.57 -52.06
CA SER A 227 2.14 -20.76 -52.67
C SER A 227 0.76 -21.41 -52.59
N ALA A 228 0.67 -22.74 -52.37
CA ALA A 228 -0.61 -23.42 -52.20
C ALA A 228 -1.35 -22.97 -50.91
N LEU A 229 -0.61 -22.44 -49.93
CA LEU A 229 -1.17 -21.91 -48.68
C LEU A 229 -1.69 -20.47 -48.79
N ALA A 230 -1.42 -19.76 -49.90
CA ALA A 230 -1.71 -18.33 -50.04
C ALA A 230 -3.16 -17.96 -49.73
N GLY A 231 -4.12 -18.75 -50.22
CA GLY A 231 -5.54 -18.52 -49.96
C GLY A 231 -5.90 -18.62 -48.47
N ARG A 232 -5.40 -19.67 -47.79
CA ARG A 232 -5.67 -19.91 -46.37
C ARG A 232 -5.02 -18.87 -45.47
N ILE A 233 -3.78 -18.46 -45.79
CA ILE A 233 -3.06 -17.45 -45.00
C ILE A 233 -3.74 -16.09 -45.13
N ARG A 234 -4.18 -15.71 -46.34
CA ARG A 234 -4.95 -14.49 -46.57
C ARG A 234 -6.26 -14.49 -45.78
N ASP A 235 -7.00 -15.59 -45.84
CA ASP A 235 -8.22 -15.77 -45.07
C ASP A 235 -7.98 -15.58 -43.56
N ALA A 236 -6.90 -16.15 -43.02
CA ALA A 236 -6.54 -15.98 -41.62
C ALA A 236 -6.21 -14.51 -41.27
N VAL A 237 -5.47 -13.81 -42.13
CA VAL A 237 -5.14 -12.39 -41.97
C VAL A 237 -6.40 -11.53 -42.00
N GLU A 238 -7.31 -11.78 -42.95
CA GLU A 238 -8.55 -11.00 -43.08
C GLU A 238 -9.52 -11.23 -41.92
N VAL A 239 -9.58 -12.46 -41.40
CA VAL A 239 -10.34 -12.77 -40.18
C VAL A 239 -9.71 -12.08 -38.96
N TYR A 240 -8.39 -12.09 -38.82
CA TYR A 240 -7.69 -11.43 -37.72
C TYR A 240 -7.91 -9.91 -37.71
N GLU A 241 -7.85 -9.27 -38.89
CA GLU A 241 -8.07 -7.83 -39.02
C GLU A 241 -9.56 -7.42 -39.00
N GLY A 242 -10.49 -8.37 -38.86
CA GLY A 242 -11.93 -8.11 -38.84
C GLY A 242 -12.51 -7.69 -40.20
N ARG A 243 -11.78 -7.93 -41.30
CA ARG A 243 -12.24 -7.68 -42.68
C ARG A 243 -13.22 -8.76 -43.17
N GLN A 244 -13.23 -9.92 -42.51
CA GLN A 244 -14.19 -11.01 -42.72
C GLN A 244 -14.86 -11.43 -41.40
N ALA A 245 -16.00 -12.13 -41.51
CA ALA A 245 -16.67 -12.73 -40.35
C ALA A 245 -15.78 -13.78 -39.68
N ALA A 246 -15.87 -13.87 -38.35
CA ALA A 246 -15.10 -14.83 -37.56
C ALA A 246 -15.39 -16.27 -37.99
N ARG A 247 -14.34 -17.01 -38.37
CA ARG A 247 -14.40 -18.41 -38.76
C ARG A 247 -13.10 -19.13 -38.42
N PHE A 248 -13.16 -20.46 -38.35
CA PHE A 248 -11.97 -21.28 -38.18
C PHE A 248 -11.21 -21.39 -39.50
N VAL A 249 -9.91 -21.10 -39.47
CA VAL A 249 -8.99 -21.27 -40.60
C VAL A 249 -7.93 -22.30 -40.21
N VAL A 250 -7.72 -23.32 -41.05
CA VAL A 250 -6.76 -24.39 -40.80
C VAL A 250 -5.42 -24.04 -41.44
N LEU A 251 -4.41 -23.78 -40.61
CA LEU A 251 -3.03 -23.55 -41.03
C LEU A 251 -2.13 -24.71 -40.58
N PRO A 252 -1.19 -25.17 -41.42
CA PRO A 252 -0.32 -26.28 -41.07
C PRO A 252 0.69 -25.86 -40.01
N VAL A 253 0.68 -26.57 -38.87
CA VAL A 253 1.65 -26.36 -37.78
C VAL A 253 2.71 -27.44 -37.78
N GLU A 254 3.97 -27.03 -37.56
CA GLU A 254 5.09 -27.96 -37.38
C GLU A 254 5.51 -27.91 -35.92
N VAL A 255 5.28 -29.01 -35.20
CA VAL A 255 5.74 -29.19 -33.81
C VAL A 255 7.10 -29.89 -33.87
N ARG A 256 8.12 -29.28 -33.28
CA ARG A 256 9.47 -29.85 -33.13
C ARG A 256 9.83 -29.99 -31.67
#